data_AF-A0A519KNP4-F1
#
_entry.id   AF-A0A519KNP4-F1
#
_cell.length_a   1.000
_cell.length_b   1.000
_cell.length_c   1.000
_cell.angle_alpha   90.00
_cell.angle_beta   90.00
_cell.angle_gamma   90.00
#
_symmetry.space_group_name_H-M   'P 1'
#
loop_
_entity.id
_entity.type
_entity.pdbx_description
1 polymer ?
#
loop_
_entity_poly.entity_id
_entity_poly.type
_entity_poly.pdbx_seq_one_letter_code
_entity_poly.pdbx_strand_id
1 'polypeptide(L)'
;MTDTTDTKRFTIQGRTGPWELVMGLEIHAQVASKAKLFSGAAVGFGAGPNEQVSLVDAGFPGMLPTLNKHCVEQAVKTGLG
;
A
#
# COMPACT_ATOMS: atom_id res chain seq x y z
N MET A 1 16.58 -8.66 -44.05
CA MET A 1 16.30 -10.01 -43.56
C MET A 1 16.28 -9.91 -42.04
N THR A 2 15.11 -10.14 -41.45
CA THR A 2 14.70 -10.01 -40.03
C THR A 2 15.83 -10.25 -39.02
N ASP A 3 16.00 -9.42 -38.00
CA ASP A 3 15.18 -9.60 -36.79
C ASP A 3 14.85 -8.29 -36.05
N THR A 4 13.58 -8.20 -35.71
CA THR A 4 12.90 -7.15 -34.97
C THR A 4 12.77 -7.62 -33.52
N THR A 5 12.93 -6.73 -32.54
CA THR A 5 12.57 -6.90 -31.11
C THR A 5 13.57 -7.65 -30.19
N ASP A 6 14.71 -7.01 -29.84
CA ASP A 6 15.46 -7.38 -28.62
C ASP A 6 14.74 -6.81 -27.38
N THR A 7 13.74 -7.56 -26.89
CA THR A 7 13.23 -7.34 -25.53
C THR A 7 14.23 -7.98 -24.57
N LYS A 8 15.16 -7.18 -24.04
CA LYS A 8 16.14 -7.63 -23.03
C LYS A 8 15.43 -8.24 -21.83
N ARG A 9 15.31 -9.58 -21.81
CA ARG A 9 14.85 -10.34 -20.64
C ARG A 9 15.95 -10.35 -19.60
N PHE A 10 15.61 -10.09 -18.34
CA PHE A 10 16.56 -10.19 -17.23
C PHE A 10 16.95 -11.65 -17.04
N THR A 11 18.05 -12.04 -17.69
CA THR A 11 18.54 -13.43 -17.69
C THR A 11 19.81 -13.55 -16.85
N ILE A 12 19.88 -14.59 -16.03
CA ILE A 12 21.04 -14.94 -15.22
C ILE A 12 21.65 -16.24 -15.72
N GLN A 13 22.97 -16.29 -15.82
CA GLN A 13 23.68 -17.51 -16.22
C GLN A 13 23.80 -18.45 -15.02
N GLY A 14 23.12 -19.59 -15.07
CA GLY A 14 23.20 -20.66 -14.08
C GLY A 14 24.05 -21.84 -14.56
N ARG A 15 24.38 -22.75 -13.66
CA ARG A 15 25.14 -23.97 -13.96
C ARG A 15 24.47 -24.88 -15.01
N THR A 16 23.15 -24.78 -15.13
CA THR A 16 22.31 -25.58 -16.03
C THR A 16 21.86 -24.83 -17.29
N GLY A 17 22.29 -23.57 -17.47
CA GLY A 17 21.89 -22.71 -18.59
C GLY A 17 21.34 -21.35 -18.17
N PRO A 18 20.82 -20.56 -19.13
CA PRO A 18 20.23 -19.26 -18.87
C PRO A 18 18.86 -19.39 -18.17
N TRP A 19 18.63 -18.58 -17.13
CA TRP A 19 17.38 -18.51 -16.38
C TRP A 19 16.77 -17.10 -16.46
N GLU A 20 15.44 -17.00 -16.45
CA GLU A 20 14.71 -15.72 -16.43
C GLU A 20 14.38 -15.31 -14.99
N LEU A 21 14.66 -14.05 -14.65
CA LEU A 21 14.34 -13.47 -13.35
C LEU A 21 12.89 -12.97 -13.34
N VAL A 22 12.04 -13.61 -12.51
CA VAL A 22 10.66 -13.19 -12.27
C VAL A 22 10.52 -12.77 -10.81
N MET A 23 10.22 -11.49 -10.56
CA MET A 23 10.03 -10.93 -9.21
C MET A 23 8.71 -10.18 -9.11
N GLY A 24 8.04 -10.33 -7.96
CA GLY A 24 6.89 -9.52 -7.57
C GLY A 24 7.24 -8.66 -6.35
N LEU A 25 6.72 -7.44 -6.31
CA LEU A 25 6.83 -6.54 -5.17
C LEU A 25 5.43 -6.25 -4.62
N GLU A 26 5.27 -6.34 -3.30
CA GLU A 26 4.10 -5.88 -2.59
C GLU A 26 4.50 -4.67 -1.73
N ILE A 27 3.87 -3.53 -1.99
CA ILE A 27 4.23 -2.26 -1.35
C ILE A 27 3.03 -1.77 -0.55
N HIS A 28 3.24 -1.52 0.74
CA HIS A 28 2.27 -0.86 1.60
C HIS A 28 2.77 0.55 1.88
N ALA A 29 1.99 1.56 1.45
CA ALA A 29 2.28 2.97 1.67
C ALA A 29 1.20 3.59 2.54
N GLN A 30 1.59 4.30 3.60
CA GLN A 30 0.65 4.96 4.50
C GLN A 30 0.10 6.23 3.87
N VAL A 31 -1.23 6.32 3.75
CA VAL A 31 -1.89 7.52 3.24
C VAL A 31 -1.74 8.68 4.24
N ALA A 32 -1.14 9.77 3.78
CA ALA A 32 -0.99 10.99 4.56
C ALA A 32 -2.37 11.62 4.82
N SER A 33 -2.88 11.42 6.03
CA SER A 33 -4.20 11.86 6.49
C SER A 33 -4.12 12.30 7.96
N LYS A 34 -5.06 13.15 8.40
CA LYS A 34 -5.12 13.61 9.80
C LYS A 34 -5.88 12.65 10.72
N ALA A 35 -6.77 11.84 10.15
CA ALA A 35 -7.62 10.88 10.85
C ALA A 35 -7.57 9.52 10.16
N LYS A 36 -7.86 8.45 10.91
CA LYS A 36 -7.81 7.07 10.40
C LYS A 36 -8.84 6.81 9.29
N LEU A 37 -8.72 5.66 8.63
CA LEU A 37 -9.57 5.29 7.49
C LEU A 37 -11.04 5.12 7.86
N PHE A 38 -11.32 4.61 9.06
CA PHE A 38 -12.68 4.25 9.49
C PHE A 38 -13.14 4.96 10.76
N SER A 39 -12.29 5.79 11.37
CA SER A 39 -12.56 6.47 12.63
C SER A 39 -11.98 7.89 12.64
N GLY A 40 -12.50 8.73 13.54
CA GLY A 40 -12.03 10.10 13.74
C GLY A 40 -10.75 10.22 14.57
N ALA A 41 -10.14 9.11 15.00
CA ALA A 41 -8.91 9.15 15.77
C ALA A 41 -7.74 9.68 14.93
N ALA A 42 -6.84 10.42 15.56
CA ALA A 42 -5.70 11.04 14.90
C ALA A 42 -4.75 10.00 14.29
N VAL A 43 -4.07 10.40 13.21
CA VAL A 43 -2.93 9.69 12.63
C VAL A 43 -1.72 10.59 12.80
N GLY A 44 -0.73 10.16 13.57
CA GLY A 44 0.50 10.91 13.77
C GLY A 44 1.52 10.12 14.59
N PHE A 45 2.79 10.50 14.47
CA PHE A 45 3.85 9.90 15.26
C PHE A 45 3.99 10.59 16.63
N GLY A 46 4.50 9.86 17.62
CA GLY A 46 4.92 10.44 18.92
C GLY A 46 3.88 10.45 20.03
N ALA A 47 2.66 9.96 19.79
CA ALA A 47 1.69 9.75 20.86
C ALA A 47 2.04 8.54 21.74
N GLY A 48 1.62 8.59 23.00
CA GLY A 48 1.75 7.48 23.93
C GLY A 48 0.86 6.28 23.57
N PRO A 49 1.06 5.13 24.24
CA PRO A 49 0.25 3.94 23.99
C PRO A 49 -1.25 4.21 24.20
N ASN A 50 -2.07 3.81 23.23
CA ASN A 50 -3.52 3.96 23.24
C ASN A 50 -4.07 5.40 23.34
N GLU A 51 -3.25 6.42 23.11
CA GLU A 51 -3.71 7.83 23.14
C GLU A 51 -4.46 8.24 21.86
N GLN A 52 -4.18 7.57 20.74
CA GLN A 52 -4.81 7.83 19.44
C GLN A 52 -5.76 6.69 19.04
N VAL A 53 -6.66 6.31 19.95
CA VAL A 53 -7.58 5.17 19.76
C VAL A 53 -9.02 5.63 20.04
N SER A 54 -9.93 5.31 19.14
CA SER A 54 -11.37 5.45 19.33
C SER A 54 -12.02 4.09 19.63
N LEU A 55 -13.29 4.08 20.04
CA LEU A 55 -14.05 2.84 20.26
C LEU A 55 -14.16 1.98 18.98
N VAL A 56 -14.17 2.62 17.80
CA VAL A 56 -14.12 1.91 16.50
C VAL A 56 -12.79 1.19 16.34
N ASP A 57 -11.68 1.86 16.67
CA ASP A 57 -10.33 1.28 16.54
C ASP A 57 -10.10 0.15 17.55
N ALA A 58 -10.71 0.27 18.73
CA ALA A 58 -10.67 -0.74 19.78
C ALA A 58 -11.67 -1.89 19.54
N GLY A 59 -12.48 -1.83 18.48
CA GLY A 59 -13.41 -2.90 18.11
C GLY A 59 -14.55 -3.12 19.10
N PHE A 60 -15.01 -2.06 19.78
CA PHE A 60 -16.11 -2.18 20.74
C PHE A 60 -17.42 -2.60 20.05
N PRO A 61 -18.25 -3.43 20.70
CA PRO A 61 -19.50 -3.90 20.13
C PRO A 61 -20.46 -2.74 19.87
N GLY A 62 -21.12 -2.76 18.70
CA GLY A 62 -22.07 -1.73 18.29
C GLY A 62 -21.44 -0.52 17.59
N MET A 63 -20.12 -0.45 17.48
CA MET A 63 -19.45 0.61 16.72
C MET A 63 -19.50 0.35 15.22
N LEU A 64 -19.76 1.39 14.43
CA LEU A 64 -19.83 1.32 12.97
C LEU A 64 -18.69 2.14 12.32
N PRO A 65 -18.00 1.61 11.31
CA PRO A 65 -16.93 2.32 10.62
C PRO A 65 -17.50 3.44 9.73
N THR A 66 -16.81 4.58 9.68
CA THR A 66 -17.13 5.67 8.74
C THR A 66 -15.93 5.95 7.84
N LEU A 67 -16.11 5.80 6.53
CA LEU A 67 -15.03 5.92 5.55
C LEU A 67 -14.50 7.35 5.44
N ASN A 68 -13.18 7.50 5.52
CA ASN A 68 -12.49 8.77 5.36
C ASN A 68 -12.38 9.18 3.88
N LYS A 69 -13.13 10.22 3.50
CA LYS A 69 -13.16 10.75 2.12
C LYS A 69 -11.77 11.16 1.60
N HIS A 70 -10.95 11.80 2.43
CA HIS A 70 -9.59 12.22 2.02
C HIS A 70 -8.73 11.01 1.70
N CYS A 71 -8.82 9.93 2.46
CA CYS A 71 -8.08 8.70 2.16
C CYS A 71 -8.47 8.10 0.81
N VAL A 72 -9.76 8.13 0.47
CA VAL A 72 -10.26 7.67 -0.84
C VAL A 72 -9.74 8.57 -1.96
N GLU A 73 -9.80 9.89 -1.79
CA GLU A 73 -9.28 10.84 -2.77
C GLU A 73 -7.78 10.63 -3.05
N GLN A 74 -6.97 10.41 -2.01
CA GLN A 74 -5.55 10.10 -2.18
C GLN A 74 -5.33 8.75 -2.88
N ALA A 75 -6.11 7.72 -2.53
CA ALA A 75 -6.02 6.42 -3.19
C ALA A 75 -6.35 6.51 -4.69
N VAL A 76 -7.39 7.26 -5.06
CA VAL A 76 -7.76 7.50 -6.46
C VAL A 76 -6.67 8.28 -7.18
N LYS A 77 -6.10 9.33 -6.57
CA LYS A 77 -4.97 10.09 -7.14
C LYS A 77 -3.77 9.18 -7.40
N THR A 78 -3.38 8.36 -6.44
CA THR A 78 -2.29 7.39 -6.60
C THR A 78 -2.58 6.39 -7.72
N GLY A 79 -3.83 5.96 -7.89
CA GLY A 79 -4.22 5.03 -8.95
C GLY A 79 -4.27 5.65 -10.35
N LEU A 80 -4.55 6.96 -10.47
CA LEU A 80 -4.67 7.64 -11.76
C LEU A 80 -3.37 8.29 -12.23
N GLY A 81 -2.51 8.74 -11.31
CA GLY A 81 -1.28 9.48 -11.65
C GLY A 81 -1.54 10.95 -11.93
#